data_AF-A0A7Y1Z021-F1
#
_entry.id   AF-A0A7Y1Z021-F1
#
_cell.length_a   1.000
_cell.length_b   1.000
_cell.length_c   1.000
_cell.angle_alpha   90.00
_cell.angle_beta   90.00
_cell.angle_gamma   90.00
#
_symmetry.space_group_name_H-M   'P 1'
#
loop_
_entity.id
_entity.type
_entity.pdbx_description
1 polymer ?
#
loop_
_entity_poly.entity_id
_entity_poly.type
_entity_poly.pdbx_seq_one_letter_code
_entity_poly.pdbx_strand_id
1 'polypeptide(L)'
;VLGLAAGALAYGAMRRIDEHNLEVLITLALVTGAYAVALQLHLSGPIAMVVAGLFIGNHGARFAMSERTRQHVFQFWELIDEILNSVLFLLIGLEVLVVAQSAEHLPFALVMIPLVLSARFIAVALPISLLAIKQTFTRGAIRLLTWGGLRGGISVALALSLPEGDFKPLILTITYAVVVFSIVVQGLSMKPLVGWFFPPESENDNTSAGTDAGRGG
;
A
#
# COMPACT_ATOMS: atom_id res chain seq x y z
N VAL A 1 -18.13 -3.55 12.09
CA VAL A 1 -19.05 -2.71 12.90
C VAL A 1 -18.32 -1.58 13.60
N LEU A 2 -17.32 -1.86 14.45
CA LEU A 2 -16.55 -0.83 15.17
C LEU A 2 -16.01 0.28 14.26
N GLY A 3 -15.32 -0.07 13.16
CA GLY A 3 -14.77 0.91 12.21
C GLY A 3 -15.82 1.84 11.61
N LEU A 4 -17.00 1.32 11.25
CA LEU A 4 -18.10 2.14 10.76
C LEU A 4 -18.65 3.06 11.86
N ALA A 5 -18.84 2.54 13.08
CA ALA A 5 -19.33 3.32 14.20
C ALA A 5 -18.36 4.46 14.57
N ALA A 6 -17.06 4.15 14.66
CA ALA A 6 -16.01 5.13 14.93
C ALA A 6 -15.88 6.16 13.79
N GLY A 7 -15.93 5.71 12.53
CA GLY A 7 -15.96 6.59 11.37
C GLY A 7 -17.18 7.51 11.34
N ALA A 8 -18.36 7.01 11.71
CA ALA A 8 -19.58 7.81 11.81
C ALA A 8 -19.52 8.85 12.93
N LEU A 9 -18.92 8.49 14.07
CA LEU A 9 -18.67 9.43 15.18
C LEU A 9 -17.72 10.55 14.75
N ALA A 10 -16.59 10.21 14.13
CA ALA A 10 -15.64 11.18 13.61
C ALA A 10 -16.26 12.06 12.52
N TYR A 11 -17.04 11.47 11.61
CA TYR A 11 -17.82 12.22 10.61
C TYR A 11 -18.75 13.27 11.27
N GLY A 12 -19.48 12.87 12.32
CA GLY A 12 -20.35 13.77 13.06
C GLY A 12 -19.60 14.91 13.75
N ALA A 13 -18.40 14.64 14.26
CA ALA A 13 -17.53 15.65 14.85
C ALA A 13 -17.01 16.65 13.80
N MET A 14 -16.49 16.16 12.67
CA MET A 14 -15.96 17.00 11.60
C MET A 14 -17.05 17.87 10.96
N ARG A 15 -18.27 17.36 10.78
CA ARG A 15 -19.38 18.16 10.24
C ARG A 15 -19.76 19.37 11.12
N ARG A 16 -19.40 19.36 12.40
CA ARG A 16 -19.69 20.46 13.34
C ARG A 16 -18.53 21.44 13.48
N ILE A 17 -17.35 21.14 12.92
CA ILE A 17 -16.11 21.88 13.12
C ILE A 17 -15.56 22.22 11.75
N ASP A 18 -15.55 23.51 11.39
CA ASP A 18 -14.99 23.98 10.12
C ASP A 18 -13.59 24.58 10.35
N GLU A 19 -12.65 23.72 10.76
CA GLU A 19 -11.26 24.10 11.03
C GLU A 19 -10.30 22.94 10.70
N HIS A 20 -9.27 23.25 9.91
CA HIS A 20 -8.47 22.24 9.22
C HIS A 20 -7.55 21.45 10.15
N ASN A 21 -6.99 22.11 11.16
CA ASN A 21 -6.12 21.49 12.17
C ASN A 21 -6.94 20.56 13.07
N LEU A 22 -8.13 20.97 13.49
CA LEU A 22 -9.04 20.15 14.30
C LEU A 22 -9.49 18.90 13.54
N GLU A 23 -9.82 19.00 12.26
CA GLU A 23 -10.19 17.83 11.45
C GLU A 23 -9.02 16.83 11.33
N VAL A 24 -7.79 17.29 11.13
CA VAL A 24 -6.59 16.42 11.16
C VAL A 24 -6.47 15.73 12.52
N LEU A 25 -6.60 16.46 13.62
CA LEU A 25 -6.55 15.89 14.98
C LEU A 25 -7.65 14.86 15.22
N ILE A 26 -8.87 15.08 14.69
CA ILE A 26 -9.97 14.12 14.76
C ILE A 26 -9.60 12.84 14.02
N THR A 27 -8.98 12.92 12.83
CA THR A 27 -8.55 11.71 12.12
C THR A 27 -7.45 10.95 12.85
N LEU A 28 -6.49 11.64 13.49
CA LEU A 28 -5.48 11.01 14.34
C LEU A 28 -6.09 10.35 15.58
N ALA A 29 -7.01 11.05 16.25
CA ALA A 29 -7.74 10.54 17.41
C ALA A 29 -8.61 9.33 17.03
N LEU A 30 -9.21 9.34 15.83
CA LEU A 30 -9.94 8.21 15.28
C LEU A 30 -9.01 7.01 15.12
N VAL A 31 -7.87 7.17 14.43
CA VAL A 31 -6.97 6.03 14.18
C VAL A 31 -6.38 5.49 15.48
N THR A 32 -5.92 6.35 16.39
CA THR A 32 -5.30 5.91 17.64
C THR A 32 -6.32 5.39 18.65
N GLY A 33 -7.38 6.17 18.90
CA GLY A 33 -8.40 5.86 19.90
C GLY A 33 -9.25 4.67 19.51
N ALA A 34 -9.76 4.62 18.28
CA ALA A 34 -10.58 3.49 17.86
C ALA A 34 -9.76 2.20 17.70
N TYR A 35 -8.47 2.29 17.39
CA TYR A 35 -7.57 1.12 17.40
C TYR A 35 -7.38 0.58 18.82
N ALA A 36 -7.13 1.44 19.81
CA ALA A 36 -7.03 1.03 21.21
C ALA A 36 -8.32 0.37 21.72
N VAL A 37 -9.48 0.93 21.37
CA VAL A 37 -10.79 0.31 21.68
C VAL A 37 -10.94 -1.04 20.98
N ALA A 38 -10.51 -1.16 19.73
CA ALA A 38 -10.55 -2.44 19.01
C ALA A 38 -9.76 -3.53 19.72
N LEU A 39 -8.56 -3.20 20.23
CA LEU A 39 -7.73 -4.14 20.99
C LEU A 39 -8.42 -4.61 22.28
N GLN A 40 -9.02 -3.70 23.05
CA GLN A 40 -9.74 -4.05 24.28
C GLN A 40 -10.94 -4.96 24.02
N LEU A 41 -11.58 -4.81 22.86
CA LEU A 41 -12.71 -5.64 22.44
C LEU A 41 -12.27 -6.92 21.72
N HIS A 42 -10.97 -7.22 21.67
CA HIS A 42 -10.40 -8.36 20.94
C HIS A 42 -10.80 -8.40 19.44
N LEU A 43 -10.98 -7.22 18.84
CA LEU A 43 -11.28 -7.05 17.42
C LEU A 43 -10.01 -6.74 16.62
N SER A 44 -10.04 -6.97 15.31
CA SER A 44 -8.95 -6.57 14.43
C SER A 44 -8.88 -5.05 14.29
N GLY A 45 -7.94 -4.43 15.01
CA GLY A 45 -7.63 -3.00 14.91
C GLY A 45 -7.36 -2.53 13.48
N PRO A 46 -6.45 -3.17 12.72
CA PRO A 46 -6.15 -2.76 11.34
C PRO A 46 -7.38 -2.76 10.43
N ILE A 47 -8.20 -3.82 10.46
CA ILE A 47 -9.41 -3.91 9.63
C ILE A 47 -10.43 -2.84 10.06
N ALA A 48 -10.60 -2.61 11.36
CA ALA A 48 -11.48 -1.54 11.84
C ALA A 48 -11.04 -0.17 11.32
N MET A 49 -9.73 0.10 11.25
CA MET A 49 -9.20 1.38 10.77
C MET A 49 -9.34 1.52 9.26
N VAL A 50 -9.16 0.43 8.49
CA VAL A 50 -9.44 0.43 7.05
C VAL A 50 -10.90 0.78 6.78
N VAL A 51 -11.83 0.18 7.53
CA VAL A 51 -13.26 0.46 7.38
C VAL A 51 -13.61 1.90 7.77
N ALA A 52 -13.04 2.41 8.85
CA ALA A 52 -13.21 3.80 9.28
C ALA A 52 -12.65 4.79 8.23
N GLY A 53 -11.43 4.53 7.76
CA GLY A 53 -10.75 5.33 6.74
C GLY A 53 -11.48 5.33 5.40
N LEU A 54 -12.00 4.18 4.95
CA LEU A 54 -12.81 4.11 3.73
C LEU A 54 -14.11 4.91 3.87
N PHE A 55 -14.75 4.88 5.03
CA PHE A 55 -15.96 5.67 5.31
C PHE A 55 -15.67 7.18 5.29
N ILE A 56 -14.62 7.62 5.98
CA ILE A 56 -14.19 9.02 6.05
C ILE A 56 -13.73 9.50 4.66
N GLY A 57 -12.87 8.73 3.99
CA GLY A 57 -12.28 9.09 2.70
C GLY A 57 -13.28 9.14 1.55
N ASN A 58 -14.39 8.40 1.63
CA ASN A 58 -15.46 8.46 0.63
C ASN A 58 -16.60 9.42 1.04
N HIS A 59 -17.27 9.13 2.16
CA HIS A 59 -18.48 9.86 2.57
C HIS A 59 -18.13 11.14 3.35
N GLY A 60 -17.13 11.09 4.22
CA GLY A 60 -16.66 12.28 4.96
C GLY A 60 -16.08 13.36 4.05
N ALA A 61 -15.19 12.97 3.16
CA ALA A 61 -14.54 13.86 2.20
C ALA A 61 -15.51 14.54 1.21
N ARG A 62 -16.68 13.94 0.98
CA ARG A 62 -17.70 14.47 0.05
C ARG A 62 -18.78 15.32 0.73
N PHE A 63 -19.10 15.04 1.99
CA PHE A 63 -20.29 15.62 2.64
C PHE A 63 -20.04 16.29 4.01
N ALA A 64 -18.87 16.11 4.62
CA ALA A 64 -18.55 16.70 5.93
C ALA A 64 -17.42 17.72 5.92
N MET A 65 -16.58 17.74 4.87
CA MET A 65 -15.39 18.59 4.80
C MET A 65 -15.53 19.64 3.69
N SER A 66 -14.95 20.82 3.92
CA SER A 66 -14.68 21.77 2.83
C SER A 66 -13.60 21.22 1.87
N GLU A 67 -13.57 21.71 0.64
CA GLU A 67 -12.53 21.32 -0.35
C GLU A 67 -11.11 21.58 0.17
N ARG A 68 -10.92 22.70 0.87
CA ARG A 68 -9.64 23.09 1.44
C ARG A 68 -9.27 22.18 2.62
N THR A 69 -10.20 21.87 3.52
CA THR A 69 -9.91 20.97 4.63
C THR A 69 -9.61 19.56 4.16
N ARG A 70 -10.35 19.08 3.16
CA ARG A 70 -10.08 17.80 2.52
C ARG A 70 -8.63 17.73 2.05
N GLN A 71 -8.17 18.71 1.28
CA GLN A 71 -6.79 18.74 0.79
C GLN A 71 -5.77 18.68 1.93
N HIS A 72 -5.98 19.42 3.02
CA HIS A 72 -5.08 19.40 4.17
C HIS A 72 -5.03 18.03 4.88
N VAL A 73 -6.18 17.39 5.08
CA VAL A 73 -6.24 16.06 5.70
C VAL A 73 -5.54 15.02 4.81
N PHE A 74 -5.80 15.03 3.51
CA PHE A 74 -5.16 14.10 2.56
C PHE A 74 -3.64 14.33 2.48
N GLN A 75 -3.18 15.57 2.37
CA GLN A 75 -1.74 15.89 2.36
C GLN A 75 -1.07 15.49 3.67
N PHE A 76 -1.71 15.73 4.82
CA PHE A 76 -1.18 15.30 6.11
C PHE A 76 -0.97 13.78 6.15
N TRP A 77 -1.98 13.00 5.74
CA TRP A 77 -1.88 11.54 5.71
C TRP A 77 -0.89 11.01 4.66
N GLU A 78 -0.72 11.70 3.53
CA GLU A 78 0.31 11.40 2.55
C GLU A 78 1.71 11.59 3.14
N LEU A 79 1.96 12.70 3.83
CA LEU A 79 3.23 12.94 4.54
C LEU A 79 3.48 11.87 5.62
N ILE A 80 2.45 11.48 6.37
CA ILE A 80 2.57 10.40 7.35
C ILE A 80 2.89 9.06 6.67
N ASP A 81 2.25 8.72 5.54
CA ASP A 81 2.60 7.51 4.76
C ASP A 81 4.05 7.56 4.29
N GLU A 82 4.51 8.69 3.76
CA GLU A 82 5.90 8.86 3.31
C GLU A 82 6.91 8.67 4.45
N ILE A 83 6.64 9.29 5.61
CA ILE A 83 7.51 9.17 6.79
C ILE A 83 7.53 7.73 7.28
N LEU A 84 6.36 7.11 7.49
CA LEU A 84 6.26 5.74 7.99
C LEU A 84 6.89 4.73 7.02
N ASN A 85 6.73 4.94 5.72
CA ASN A 85 7.33 4.10 4.69
C ASN A 85 8.86 4.27 4.67
N SER A 86 9.37 5.48 4.88
CA SER A 86 10.82 5.73 4.99
C SER A 86 11.41 5.08 6.23
N VAL A 87 10.73 5.18 7.38
CA VAL A 87 11.11 4.48 8.62
C VAL A 87 11.06 2.97 8.42
N LEU A 88 10.04 2.43 7.75
CA LEU A 88 9.94 1.01 7.43
C LEU A 88 11.15 0.54 6.61
N PHE A 89 11.55 1.27 5.58
CA PHE A 89 12.73 0.93 4.78
C PHE A 89 14.03 1.03 5.59
N LEU A 90 14.16 2.04 6.45
CA LEU A 90 15.30 2.18 7.34
C LEU A 90 15.42 0.97 8.28
N LEU A 91 14.31 0.57 8.93
CA LEU A 91 14.28 -0.59 9.82
C LEU A 91 14.60 -1.89 9.08
N ILE A 92 14.04 -2.09 7.88
CA ILE A 92 14.35 -3.24 7.04
C ILE A 92 15.85 -3.25 6.67
N GLY A 93 16.42 -2.10 6.31
CA GLY A 93 17.84 -1.98 5.95
C GLY A 93 18.79 -2.28 7.13
N LEU A 94 18.45 -1.81 8.34
CA LEU A 94 19.21 -2.11 9.55
C LEU A 94 19.19 -3.60 9.88
N GLU A 95 18.02 -4.24 9.75
CA GLU A 95 17.85 -5.66 10.06
C GLU A 95 18.60 -6.58 9.08
N VAL A 96 18.70 -6.19 7.80
CA VAL A 96 19.50 -6.93 6.81
C VAL A 96 20.96 -7.06 7.24
N LEU A 97 21.53 -6.05 7.89
CA LEU A 97 22.91 -6.09 8.40
C LEU A 97 23.06 -7.09 9.54
N VAL A 98 22.02 -7.28 10.35
CA VAL A 98 21.99 -8.27 11.44
C VAL A 98 21.84 -9.69 10.88
N VAL A 99 20.87 -9.88 9.98
CA VAL A 99 20.59 -11.18 9.35
C VAL A 99 21.76 -11.69 8.50
N ALA A 100 22.51 -10.80 7.86
CA ALA A 100 23.69 -11.17 7.07
C ALA A 100 24.80 -11.85 7.91
N GLN A 101 24.79 -11.69 9.24
CA GLN A 101 25.76 -12.35 10.12
C GLN A 101 25.36 -13.78 10.49
N SER A 102 24.09 -14.16 10.36
CA SER A 102 23.58 -15.51 10.60
C SER A 102 23.69 -16.41 9.36
N ALA A 103 24.91 -16.89 9.06
CA ALA A 103 25.19 -17.72 7.89
C ALA A 103 24.48 -19.09 7.89
N GLU A 104 24.05 -19.58 9.06
CA GLU A 104 23.44 -20.91 9.22
C GLU A 104 22.03 -21.03 8.60
N HIS A 105 21.32 -19.91 8.42
CA HIS A 105 19.93 -19.91 7.92
C HIS A 105 19.78 -19.44 6.47
N LEU A 106 20.87 -18.97 5.86
CA LEU A 106 20.91 -18.47 4.49
C LEU A 106 20.40 -19.47 3.42
N PRO A 107 20.73 -20.78 3.46
CA PRO A 107 20.23 -21.71 2.44
C PRO A 107 18.71 -21.94 2.54
N PHE A 108 18.14 -21.92 3.74
CA PHE A 108 16.69 -22.03 3.93
C PHE A 108 15.97 -20.79 3.40
N ALA A 109 16.51 -19.60 3.65
CA ALA A 109 15.98 -18.35 3.09
C ALA A 109 15.97 -18.37 1.56
N LEU A 110 17.04 -18.86 0.92
CA LEU A 110 17.16 -18.92 -0.53
C LEU A 110 16.09 -19.80 -1.20
N VAL A 111 15.70 -20.91 -0.56
CA VAL A 111 14.63 -21.80 -1.03
C VAL A 111 13.24 -21.23 -0.74
N MET A 112 13.08 -20.55 0.40
CA MET A 112 11.80 -19.96 0.79
C MET A 112 11.40 -18.75 -0.06
N ILE A 113 12.37 -17.98 -0.57
CA ILE A 113 12.11 -16.83 -1.47
C ILE A 113 11.27 -17.24 -2.69
N PRO A 114 11.71 -18.15 -3.58
CA PRO A 114 10.92 -18.53 -4.74
C PRO A 114 9.60 -19.20 -4.34
N LEU A 115 9.59 -20.02 -3.28
CA LEU A 115 8.37 -20.68 -2.81
C LEU A 115 7.29 -19.66 -2.39
N VAL A 116 7.65 -18.67 -1.57
CA VAL A 116 6.70 -17.65 -1.10
C VAL A 116 6.26 -16.74 -2.24
N LEU A 117 7.16 -16.39 -3.16
CA LEU A 117 6.81 -15.61 -4.34
C LEU A 117 5.86 -16.37 -5.28
N SER A 118 6.09 -17.66 -5.49
CA SER A 118 5.18 -18.53 -6.27
C SER A 118 3.83 -18.68 -5.59
N ALA A 119 3.80 -18.94 -4.28
CA ALA A 119 2.57 -19.02 -3.50
C ALA A 119 1.77 -17.72 -3.59
N ARG A 120 2.45 -16.57 -3.49
CA ARG A 120 1.85 -15.24 -3.65
C ARG A 120 1.30 -15.02 -5.05
N PHE A 121 2.03 -15.42 -6.09
CA PHE A 121 1.56 -15.35 -7.47
C PHE A 121 0.29 -16.17 -7.66
N ILE A 122 0.25 -17.41 -7.16
CA ILE A 122 -0.92 -18.29 -7.25
C ILE A 122 -2.10 -17.69 -6.49
N ALA A 123 -1.89 -17.19 -5.28
CA ALA A 123 -2.92 -16.58 -4.44
C ALA A 123 -3.58 -15.35 -5.08
N VAL A 124 -2.85 -14.60 -5.91
CA VAL A 124 -3.38 -13.44 -6.65
C VAL A 124 -3.94 -13.84 -8.02
N ALA A 125 -3.26 -14.74 -8.73
CA ALA A 125 -3.66 -15.17 -10.07
C ALA A 125 -4.97 -15.96 -10.07
N LEU A 126 -5.22 -16.79 -9.04
CA LEU A 126 -6.40 -17.64 -8.99
C LEU A 126 -7.72 -16.84 -8.85
N PRO A 127 -7.86 -15.90 -7.88
CA PRO A 127 -9.05 -15.05 -7.80
C PRO A 127 -9.26 -14.18 -9.03
N ILE A 128 -8.18 -13.59 -9.57
CA ILE A 128 -8.30 -12.72 -10.74
C ILE A 128 -8.64 -13.53 -12.00
N SER A 129 -8.08 -14.72 -12.17
CA SER A 129 -8.43 -15.62 -13.29
C SER A 129 -9.88 -16.05 -13.23
N LEU A 130 -10.43 -16.31 -12.03
CA LEU A 130 -11.85 -16.62 -11.86
C LEU A 130 -12.75 -15.41 -12.17
N LEU A 131 -12.33 -14.20 -11.78
CA LEU A 131 -13.04 -12.96 -12.11
C LEU A 131 -12.94 -12.59 -13.60
N ALA A 132 -11.81 -12.90 -14.26
CA ALA A 132 -11.58 -12.65 -15.67
C ALA A 132 -12.48 -13.48 -16.60
N ILE A 133 -13.15 -14.51 -16.07
CA ILE A 133 -14.20 -15.25 -16.78
C ILE A 133 -15.44 -14.36 -16.99
N LYS A 134 -15.69 -13.37 -16.10
CA LYS A 134 -16.87 -12.50 -16.12
C LYS A 134 -16.58 -11.03 -16.46
N GLN A 135 -15.32 -10.61 -16.46
CA GLN A 135 -14.92 -9.22 -16.76
C GLN A 135 -13.69 -9.16 -17.66
N THR A 136 -13.69 -8.25 -18.63
CA THR A 136 -12.53 -7.98 -19.50
C THR A 136 -11.50 -7.16 -18.73
N PHE A 137 -10.46 -7.81 -18.24
CA PHE A 137 -9.28 -7.10 -17.70
C PHE A 137 -8.33 -6.74 -18.84
N THR A 138 -7.78 -5.53 -18.81
CA THR A 138 -6.72 -5.07 -19.72
C THR A 138 -5.53 -6.03 -19.67
N ARG A 139 -4.97 -6.43 -20.82
CA ARG A 139 -3.78 -7.28 -20.88
C ARG A 139 -2.66 -6.64 -20.06
N GLY A 140 -2.18 -7.34 -19.03
CA GLY A 140 -1.14 -6.85 -18.12
C GLY A 140 -1.63 -6.47 -16.71
N ALA A 141 -2.94 -6.26 -16.49
CA ALA A 141 -3.48 -5.88 -15.19
C ALA A 141 -3.16 -6.89 -14.08
N ILE A 142 -3.25 -8.19 -14.35
CA ILE A 142 -2.90 -9.25 -13.38
C ILE A 142 -1.44 -9.11 -12.95
N ARG A 143 -0.55 -8.88 -13.90
CA ARG A 143 0.89 -8.83 -13.66
C ARG A 143 1.28 -7.53 -12.96
N LEU A 144 0.64 -6.42 -13.33
CA LEU A 144 0.79 -5.11 -12.66
C LEU A 144 0.23 -5.11 -11.24
N LEU A 145 -0.92 -5.75 -10.99
CA LEU A 145 -1.52 -5.90 -9.65
C LEU A 145 -0.68 -6.83 -8.75
N THR A 146 -0.16 -7.92 -9.33
CA THR A 146 0.71 -8.86 -8.59
C THR A 146 2.05 -8.23 -8.25
N TRP A 147 2.64 -7.45 -9.17
CA TRP A 147 3.90 -6.74 -8.96
C TRP A 147 3.74 -5.42 -8.18
N GLY A 148 2.55 -4.81 -8.19
CA GLY A 148 2.26 -3.54 -7.52
C GLY A 148 1.89 -3.67 -6.04
N GLY A 149 1.54 -4.86 -5.55
CA GLY A 149 1.18 -5.11 -4.14
C GLY A 149 2.35 -5.03 -3.14
N LEU A 150 3.41 -4.29 -3.44
CA LEU A 150 4.70 -4.33 -2.79
C LEU A 150 4.77 -3.54 -1.47
N ARG A 151 4.12 -4.00 -0.39
CA ARG A 151 4.47 -3.56 0.98
C ARG A 151 4.33 -4.70 2.00
N GLY A 152 5.45 -5.35 2.30
CA GLY A 152 5.55 -6.46 3.26
C GLY A 152 5.57 -6.03 4.75
N GLY A 153 5.34 -4.76 5.06
CA GLY A 153 5.39 -4.23 6.43
C GLY A 153 4.40 -4.91 7.38
N ILE A 154 3.21 -5.29 6.88
CA ILE A 154 2.22 -6.05 7.67
C ILE A 154 2.76 -7.45 8.02
N SER A 155 3.41 -8.12 7.07
CA SER A 155 4.02 -9.44 7.31
C SER A 155 5.12 -9.38 8.36
N VAL A 156 5.94 -8.33 8.32
CA VAL A 156 6.97 -8.05 9.33
C VAL A 156 6.34 -7.81 10.70
N ALA A 157 5.32 -6.96 10.79
CA ALA A 157 4.61 -6.68 12.04
C ALA A 157 3.99 -7.95 12.66
N LEU A 158 3.42 -8.83 11.84
CA LEU A 158 2.91 -10.12 12.28
C LEU A 158 4.02 -11.05 12.78
N ALA A 159 5.16 -11.10 12.10
CA ALA A 159 6.30 -11.90 12.53
C ALA A 159 6.89 -11.39 13.86
N LEU A 160 6.95 -10.06 14.08
CA LEU A 160 7.37 -9.47 15.35
C LEU A 160 6.38 -9.74 16.49
N SER A 161 5.10 -9.89 16.18
CA SER A 161 4.04 -10.17 17.15
C SER A 161 4.04 -11.63 17.65
N LEU A 162 4.89 -12.51 17.09
CA LEU A 162 5.01 -13.89 17.54
C LEU A 162 5.62 -13.94 18.96
N PRO A 163 5.10 -14.81 19.86
CA PRO A 163 5.72 -15.03 21.16
C PRO A 163 7.16 -15.54 21.03
N GLU A 164 7.99 -15.25 22.03
CA GLU A 164 9.37 -15.74 22.11
C GLU A 164 9.39 -17.27 22.09
N GLY A 165 10.21 -17.84 21.21
CA GLY A 165 10.35 -19.29 21.05
C GLY A 165 11.43 -19.62 20.03
N ASP A 166 11.87 -20.88 20.02
CA ASP A 166 13.03 -21.35 19.22
C ASP A 166 12.88 -21.09 17.71
N PHE A 167 11.64 -21.03 17.22
CA PHE A 167 11.33 -20.79 15.80
C PHE A 167 11.17 -19.31 15.43
N LYS A 168 11.06 -18.40 16.41
CA LYS A 168 10.85 -16.96 16.14
C LYS A 168 12.03 -16.36 15.35
N PRO A 169 13.31 -16.60 15.69
CA PRO A 169 14.44 -16.10 14.91
C PRO A 169 14.38 -16.60 13.45
N LEU A 170 14.09 -17.88 13.24
CA LEU A 170 13.98 -18.48 11.92
C LEU A 170 12.86 -17.84 11.08
N ILE A 171 11.67 -17.66 11.67
CA ILE A 171 10.51 -17.06 11.00
C ILE A 171 10.79 -15.59 10.67
N LEU A 172 11.42 -14.85 11.57
CA LEU A 172 11.84 -13.47 11.32
C LEU A 172 12.83 -13.43 10.16
N THR A 173 13.91 -14.21 10.20
CA THR A 173 14.92 -14.29 9.13
C THR A 173 14.28 -14.57 7.77
N ILE A 174 13.38 -15.56 7.67
CA ILE A 174 12.69 -15.89 6.41
C ILE A 174 11.77 -14.74 5.99
N THR A 175 10.96 -14.20 6.89
CA THR A 175 10.00 -13.13 6.58
C THR A 175 10.72 -11.89 6.06
N TYR A 176 11.79 -11.47 6.74
CA TYR A 176 12.60 -10.33 6.32
C TYR A 176 13.34 -10.60 5.02
N ALA A 177 13.98 -11.77 4.85
CA ALA A 177 14.67 -12.11 3.61
C ALA A 177 13.73 -12.07 2.39
N VAL A 178 12.52 -12.62 2.53
CA VAL A 178 11.49 -12.57 1.49
C VAL A 178 11.04 -11.14 1.22
N VAL A 179 10.78 -10.34 2.27
CA VAL A 179 10.33 -8.95 2.13
C VAL A 179 11.40 -8.09 1.45
N VAL A 180 12.66 -8.20 1.87
CA VAL A 180 13.80 -7.50 1.27
C VAL A 180 13.98 -7.90 -0.19
N PHE A 181 13.99 -9.21 -0.48
CA PHE A 181 14.11 -9.69 -1.86
C PHE A 181 12.96 -9.18 -2.72
N SER A 182 11.72 -9.25 -2.21
CA SER A 182 10.53 -8.73 -2.89
C SER A 182 10.68 -7.23 -3.17
N ILE A 183 11.09 -6.42 -2.19
CA ILE A 183 11.31 -4.97 -2.37
C ILE A 183 12.41 -4.68 -3.38
N VAL A 184 13.58 -5.31 -3.25
CA VAL A 184 14.76 -5.02 -4.09
C VAL A 184 14.50 -5.51 -5.51
N VAL A 185 14.20 -6.80 -5.68
CA VAL A 185 14.05 -7.41 -7.00
C VAL A 185 12.77 -6.95 -7.66
N GLN A 186 11.63 -6.93 -6.97
CA GLN A 186 10.39 -6.50 -7.60
C GLN A 186 10.31 -4.97 -7.73
N GLY A 187 10.89 -4.21 -6.81
CA GLY A 187 10.97 -2.74 -6.93
C GLY A 187 11.86 -2.30 -8.10
N LEU A 188 13.04 -2.89 -8.27
CA LEU A 188 13.94 -2.59 -9.39
C LEU A 188 13.36 -3.04 -10.73
N SER A 189 12.72 -4.21 -10.79
CA SER A 189 12.21 -4.71 -12.08
C SER A 189 10.85 -4.11 -12.47
N MET A 190 10.20 -3.32 -11.62
CA MET A 190 8.92 -2.65 -11.94
C MET A 190 9.09 -1.61 -13.06
N LYS A 191 10.16 -0.80 -13.00
CA LYS A 191 10.48 0.22 -14.02
C LYS A 191 10.63 -0.35 -15.44
N PRO A 192 11.46 -1.39 -15.70
CA PRO A 192 11.57 -1.98 -17.02
C PRO A 192 10.29 -2.72 -17.46
N LEU A 193 9.52 -3.30 -16.51
CA LEU A 193 8.26 -3.96 -16.83
C LEU A 193 7.21 -2.98 -17.38
N VAL A 194 7.12 -1.79 -16.79
CA VAL A 194 6.21 -0.73 -17.26
C VAL A 194 6.63 -0.20 -18.63
N GLY A 195 7.92 0.07 -18.84
CA GLY A 195 8.44 0.55 -20.12
C GLY A 195 8.30 -0.44 -21.28
N TRP A 196 8.19 -1.74 -20.99
CA TRP A 196 7.96 -2.76 -22.01
C TRP A 196 6.49 -2.91 -22.42
N PHE A 197 5.54 -2.68 -21.50
CA PHE A 197 4.11 -2.83 -21.78
C PHE A 197 3.43 -1.54 -22.26
N PHE A 198 3.96 -0.38 -21.88
CA PHE A 198 3.50 0.93 -22.34
C PHE A 198 4.68 1.67 -22.98
N PRO A 199 4.99 1.41 -24.27
CA PRO A 199 5.95 2.20 -25.01
C PRO A 199 5.49 3.68 -24.97
N PRO A 200 6.39 4.65 -24.74
CA PRO A 200 6.04 6.05 -24.85
C PRO A 200 5.48 6.29 -26.26
N GLU A 201 4.26 6.81 -26.33
CA GLU A 201 3.65 7.25 -27.58
C GLU A 201 4.66 8.18 -28.26
N SER A 202 5.13 7.78 -29.43
CA SER A 202 6.03 8.59 -30.24
C SER A 202 5.25 9.84 -30.65
N GLU A 203 5.53 10.95 -29.99
CA GLU A 203 5.15 12.29 -30.39
C GLU A 203 5.79 12.58 -31.76
N ASN A 204 5.09 12.24 -32.84
CA ASN A 204 5.46 12.55 -34.23
C ASN A 204 4.18 12.60 -35.07
N ASP A 205 3.57 13.77 -35.18
CA ASP A 205 3.39 14.50 -36.46
C ASP A 205 2.40 15.66 -36.26
N ASN A 206 2.90 16.78 -35.75
CA ASN A 206 2.17 18.05 -35.72
C ASN A 206 2.96 19.14 -36.46
N THR A 207 3.56 18.77 -37.62
CA THR A 207 4.43 19.69 -38.39
C THR A 207 4.14 19.73 -39.90
N SER A 208 3.00 19.26 -40.41
CA SER A 208 2.71 19.37 -41.86
C SER A 208 1.35 19.95 -42.29
N ALA A 209 0.48 20.35 -41.37
CA ALA A 209 -0.81 21.00 -41.72
C ALA A 209 -0.77 22.54 -41.68
N GLY A 210 0.41 23.15 -41.84
CA GLY A 210 0.65 24.58 -41.61
C GLY A 210 1.27 25.35 -42.77
N THR A 211 1.08 24.92 -44.03
CA THR A 211 1.56 25.67 -45.20
C THR A 211 0.67 25.51 -46.44
N ASP A 212 -0.64 25.68 -46.27
CA ASP A 212 -1.57 25.92 -47.39
C ASP A 212 -2.15 27.35 -47.35
N ALA A 213 -1.27 28.30 -47.01
CA ALA A 213 -1.55 29.73 -47.05
C ALA A 213 -0.62 30.38 -48.08
N GLY A 214 -0.96 30.25 -49.36
CA GLY A 214 -0.40 31.11 -50.41
C GLY A 214 -0.16 30.45 -51.75
N ARG A 215 -1.22 30.30 -52.55
CA ARG A 215 -1.25 30.58 -54.01
C ARG A 215 -2.61 30.20 -54.61
N GLY A 216 -3.40 31.23 -54.88
CA GLY A 216 -4.70 31.11 -55.54
C GLY A 216 -5.29 32.49 -55.80
N GLY A 217 -4.53 33.32 -56.51
CA GLY A 217 -4.97 34.54 -57.17
C GLY A 217 -4.66 34.40 -58.65
#